data_AF-A0A2K3N4S3-F1
#
_entry.id   AF-A0A2K3N4S3-F1
#
_cell.length_a   1.000
_cell.length_b   1.000
_cell.length_c   1.000
_cell.angle_alpha   90.00
_cell.angle_beta   90.00
_cell.angle_gamma   90.00
#
_symmetry.space_group_name_H-M   'P 1'
#
loop_
_entity.id
_entity.type
_entity.pdbx_description
1 polymer ?
#
loop_
_entity_poly.entity_id
_entity_poly.type
_entity_poly.pdbx_seq_one_letter_code
_entity_poly.pdbx_strand_id
1 'polypeptide(L)'
;MAANKASPFESSEMLARFLISTPLLPESWRLCSQANAAASNLRSFVAERVGPVVYVAFSGVEMAGGSDPSWRTLVPLKIIGGVPLFSSYGNKETEEPVMVHEGMLNLFSSLFNSIQNQVCLLKNLTDQ
;
A
#
# COMPACT_ATOMS: atom_id res chain seq x y z
N MET A 1 16.75 12.55 -38.31
CA MET A 1 17.16 12.72 -36.90
C MET A 1 16.56 11.57 -36.11
N ALA A 2 17.37 10.60 -35.68
CA ALA A 2 16.91 9.51 -34.83
C ALA A 2 16.87 10.01 -33.38
N ALA A 3 15.73 9.89 -32.71
CA ALA A 3 15.63 10.16 -31.29
C ALA A 3 16.53 9.17 -30.54
N ASN A 4 17.57 9.68 -29.89
CA ASN A 4 18.43 8.91 -28.98
C ASN A 4 17.57 8.46 -27.79
N LYS A 5 16.99 7.26 -27.88
CA LYS A 5 16.26 6.67 -26.76
C LYS A 5 17.30 6.26 -25.72
N ALA A 6 17.29 6.95 -24.57
CA ALA A 6 18.08 6.56 -23.41
C ALA A 6 17.82 5.08 -23.07
N SER A 7 18.88 4.37 -22.69
CA SER A 7 18.80 2.96 -22.28
C SER A 7 17.83 2.80 -21.10
N PRO A 8 17.06 1.69 -20.99
CA PRO A 8 16.25 1.40 -19.80
C PRO A 8 17.06 1.40 -18.49
N PHE A 9 18.37 1.10 -18.57
CA PHE A 9 19.26 1.20 -17.43
C PHE A 9 19.49 2.66 -17.01
N GLU A 10 19.82 3.53 -17.96
CA GLU A 10 20.08 4.96 -17.74
C GLU A 10 18.83 5.67 -17.19
N SER A 11 17.63 5.28 -17.65
CA SER A 11 16.38 5.79 -17.12
C SER A 11 16.08 5.28 -15.71
N SER A 12 16.37 4.01 -15.39
CA SER A 12 16.21 3.47 -14.03
C SER A 12 17.18 4.09 -13.02
N GLU A 13 18.43 4.33 -13.42
CA GLU A 13 19.45 4.97 -12.58
C GLU A 13 19.07 6.42 -12.28
N MET A 14 18.59 7.17 -13.28
CA MET A 14 18.09 8.52 -13.10
C MET A 14 16.88 8.57 -12.16
N LEU A 15 15.91 7.65 -12.32
CA LEU A 15 14.76 7.55 -11.43
C LEU A 15 15.18 7.19 -10.00
N ALA A 16 16.10 6.24 -9.82
CA ALA A 16 16.62 5.86 -8.51
C ALA A 16 17.31 7.05 -7.81
N ARG A 17 18.19 7.77 -8.54
CA ARG A 17 18.83 8.99 -8.03
C ARG A 17 17.80 10.03 -7.62
N PHE A 18 16.77 10.24 -8.45
CA PHE A 18 15.70 11.17 -8.12
C PHE A 18 14.97 10.75 -6.84
N LEU A 19 14.52 9.50 -6.72
CA LEU A 19 13.84 9.01 -5.51
C LEU A 19 14.70 9.17 -4.25
N ILE A 20 15.99 8.85 -4.33
CA ILE A 20 16.94 8.99 -3.21
C ILE A 20 17.17 10.47 -2.86
N SER A 21 17.08 11.38 -3.83
CA SER A 21 17.19 12.83 -3.58
C SER A 21 15.96 13.42 -2.88
N THR A 22 14.85 12.67 -2.78
CA THR A 22 13.65 13.07 -2.07
C THR A 22 13.59 12.49 -0.64
N PRO A 23 12.84 13.11 0.27
CA PRO A 23 12.60 12.53 1.60
C PRO A 23 11.69 11.29 1.58
N LEU A 24 11.18 10.86 0.42
CA LEU A 24 10.19 9.79 0.32
C LEU A 24 10.66 8.50 1.01
N LEU A 25 11.86 8.02 0.68
CA LEU A 25 12.42 6.79 1.24
C LEU A 25 12.71 6.89 2.75
N PRO A 26 13.46 7.90 3.25
CA PRO A 26 13.74 7.99 4.68
C PRO A 26 12.47 8.22 5.53
N GLU A 27 11.52 9.04 5.08
CA GLU A 27 10.26 9.25 5.81
C GLU A 27 9.38 8.01 5.81
N SER A 28 9.26 7.32 4.67
CA SER A 28 8.51 6.05 4.59
C SER A 28 9.11 5.00 5.53
N TRP A 29 10.45 4.86 5.54
CA TRP A 29 11.13 3.88 6.39
C TRP A 29 11.00 4.22 7.88
N ARG A 30 11.10 5.51 8.24
CA ARG A 30 10.87 5.98 9.60
C ARG A 30 9.47 5.63 10.08
N LEU A 31 8.44 5.91 9.27
CA LEU A 31 7.06 5.63 9.65
C LEU A 31 6.76 4.13 9.72
N CYS A 32 7.32 3.32 8.82
CA CYS A 32 7.24 1.85 8.90
C CYS A 32 7.88 1.32 10.19
N SER A 33 9.03 1.86 10.59
CA SER A 33 9.69 1.48 11.86
C SER A 33 8.82 1.82 13.06
N GLN A 34 8.17 2.98 13.05
CA GLN A 34 7.22 3.39 14.08
C GLN A 34 5.98 2.50 14.12
N ALA A 35 5.41 2.16 12.96
CA ALA A 35 4.27 1.25 12.87
C ALA A 35 4.62 -0.13 13.45
N ASN A 36 5.81 -0.66 13.16
CA ASN A 36 6.30 -1.91 13.74
C ASN A 36 6.49 -1.83 15.27
N ALA A 37 7.01 -0.73 15.80
CA ALA A 37 7.15 -0.54 17.24
C ALA A 37 5.79 -0.38 17.94
N ALA A 38 4.80 0.20 17.27
CA ALA A 38 3.46 0.44 17.82
C ALA A 38 2.52 -0.78 17.70
N ALA A 39 2.92 -1.83 16.99
CA ALA A 39 2.08 -2.99 16.71
C ALA A 39 1.62 -3.75 17.97
N SER A 40 2.30 -3.58 19.11
CA SER A 40 1.85 -4.11 20.41
C SER A 40 0.57 -3.46 20.94
N ASN A 41 0.16 -2.31 20.38
CA ASN A 41 -0.89 -1.44 20.93
C ASN A 41 -2.20 -1.47 20.11
N LEU A 42 -2.52 -2.57 19.42
CA LEU A 42 -3.75 -2.76 18.63
C LEU A 42 -3.98 -1.77 17.47
N ARG A 43 -3.01 -0.89 17.16
CA ARG A 43 -3.04 -0.04 15.97
C ARG A 43 -2.27 -0.73 14.84
N SER A 44 -3.01 -1.22 13.86
CA SER A 44 -2.47 -1.90 12.67
C SER A 44 -1.77 -0.97 11.68
N PHE A 45 -2.03 0.34 11.75
CA PHE A 45 -1.39 1.35 10.90
C PHE A 45 -1.20 2.69 11.62
N VAL A 46 -0.25 3.46 11.10
CA VAL A 46 0.06 4.84 11.53
C VAL A 46 -0.05 5.74 10.31
N ALA A 47 -0.65 6.91 10.48
CA ALA A 47 -0.66 7.97 9.48
C ALA A 47 -0.03 9.23 10.04
N GLU A 48 0.84 9.87 9.27
CA GLU A 48 1.53 11.09 9.66
C GLU A 48 1.62 12.05 8.47
N ARG A 49 1.35 13.34 8.71
CA ARG A 49 1.51 14.40 7.71
C ARG A 49 2.89 15.04 7.85
N VAL A 50 3.68 14.99 6.77
CA VAL A 50 4.98 15.66 6.67
C VAL A 50 4.90 16.67 5.53
N GLY A 51 4.72 17.94 5.90
CA GLY A 51 4.46 19.02 4.95
C GLY A 51 3.20 18.76 4.09
N PRO A 52 3.33 18.75 2.75
CA PRO A 52 2.18 18.52 1.86
C PRO A 52 1.83 17.04 1.67
N VAL A 53 2.64 16.11 2.18
CA VAL A 53 2.47 14.67 1.97
C VAL A 53 1.94 14.00 3.23
N VAL A 54 0.99 13.08 3.06
CA VAL A 54 0.57 12.15 4.12
C VAL A 54 1.20 10.80 3.85
N TYR A 55 1.91 10.29 4.84
CA TYR A 55 2.47 8.95 4.86
C TYR A 55 1.53 8.06 5.67
N VAL A 56 1.24 6.87 5.14
CA VAL A 56 0.45 5.84 5.83
C VAL A 56 1.28 4.57 5.84
N ALA A 57 1.63 4.08 7.03
CA ALA A 57 2.44 2.88 7.21
C ALA A 57 1.65 1.81 7.94
N PHE A 58 1.70 0.59 7.41
CA PHE A 58 1.15 -0.61 8.01
C PHE A 58 2.26 -1.40 8.67
N SER A 59 1.98 -2.01 9.83
CA SER A 59 2.99 -2.87 10.45
C SER A 59 3.11 -4.20 9.71
N GLY A 60 4.34 -4.65 9.49
CA GLY A 60 4.63 -5.95 8.89
C GLY A 60 4.76 -7.11 9.89
N VAL A 61 4.71 -6.84 11.21
CA VAL A 61 4.94 -7.90 12.21
C VAL A 61 3.86 -8.98 12.22
N GLU A 62 2.62 -8.63 11.87
CA GLU A 62 1.51 -9.57 11.74
C GLU A 62 1.74 -10.58 10.59
N MET A 63 2.45 -10.16 9.53
CA MET A 63 2.87 -11.04 8.43
C MET A 63 4.07 -11.91 8.78
N ALA A 64 5.05 -11.36 9.49
CA ALA A 64 6.33 -12.03 9.74
C ALA A 64 6.21 -13.21 10.73
N GLY A 65 5.22 -13.16 11.63
CA GLY A 65 4.98 -14.21 12.64
C GLY A 65 3.87 -15.22 12.28
N GLY A 66 3.23 -15.09 11.12
CA GLY A 66 2.02 -15.82 10.80
C GLY A 66 2.24 -17.31 10.52
N SER A 67 1.87 -18.18 11.47
CA SER A 67 1.67 -19.61 11.19
C SER A 67 0.36 -19.90 10.46
N ASP A 68 -0.45 -18.86 10.21
CA ASP A 68 -1.75 -18.97 9.54
C ASP A 68 -1.54 -19.36 8.05
N PRO A 69 -2.16 -20.47 7.59
CA PRO A 69 -2.10 -20.86 6.18
C PRO A 69 -2.64 -19.79 5.23
N SER A 70 -3.48 -18.86 5.69
CA SER A 70 -4.02 -17.75 4.88
C SER A 70 -2.92 -16.88 4.26
N TRP A 71 -1.72 -16.82 4.84
CA TRP A 71 -0.57 -16.12 4.25
C TRP A 71 0.00 -16.80 3.00
N ARG A 72 -0.32 -18.08 2.76
CA ARG A 72 0.14 -18.88 1.61
C ARG A 72 -0.99 -19.20 0.63
N THR A 73 -2.24 -19.04 1.04
CA THR A 73 -3.42 -19.21 0.18
C THR A 73 -3.59 -18.01 -0.74
N LEU A 74 -3.86 -18.27 -2.03
CA LEU A 74 -4.23 -17.25 -3.00
C LEU A 74 -5.72 -17.30 -3.27
N VAL A 75 -6.37 -16.13 -3.30
CA VAL A 75 -7.81 -15.98 -3.57
C VAL A 75 -8.06 -14.93 -4.65
N PRO A 76 -9.16 -15.05 -5.43
CA PRO A 76 -9.52 -14.04 -6.42
C PRO A 76 -9.85 -12.68 -5.80
N LEU A 77 -9.25 -11.61 -6.33
CA LEU A 77 -9.50 -10.21 -5.98
C LEU A 77 -10.82 -9.72 -6.61
N LYS A 78 -11.95 -10.32 -6.23
CA LYS A 78 -13.26 -9.97 -6.82
C LYS A 78 -14.17 -9.21 -5.85
N ILE A 79 -14.12 -9.54 -4.56
CA ILE A 79 -15.05 -8.99 -3.56
C ILE A 79 -14.33 -8.85 -2.22
N ILE A 80 -14.37 -7.66 -1.62
CA ILE A 80 -13.98 -7.43 -0.23
C ILE A 80 -15.23 -7.02 0.54
N GLY A 81 -15.60 -7.77 1.58
CA GLY A 81 -16.72 -7.42 2.47
C GLY A 81 -18.06 -7.21 1.73
N GLY A 82 -18.29 -7.91 0.61
CA GLY A 82 -19.48 -7.74 -0.22
C GLY A 82 -19.46 -6.55 -1.19
N VAL A 83 -18.40 -5.73 -1.19
CA VAL A 83 -18.24 -4.58 -2.09
C VAL A 83 -17.28 -4.94 -3.23
N PRO A 84 -17.64 -4.68 -4.51
CA PRO A 84 -16.79 -4.95 -5.66
C PRO A 84 -15.72 -3.86 -5.83
N LEU A 85 -14.89 -3.64 -4.81
CA LEU A 85 -13.87 -2.58 -4.75
C LEU A 85 -12.83 -2.66 -5.89
N PHE A 86 -12.65 -3.84 -6.49
CA PHE A 86 -11.66 -4.09 -7.55
C PHE A 86 -12.29 -4.49 -8.89
N SER A 87 -13.58 -4.21 -9.09
CA SER A 87 -14.29 -4.55 -10.33
C SER A 87 -13.64 -3.99 -11.60
N SER A 88 -12.92 -2.87 -11.51
CA SER A 88 -12.16 -2.30 -12.63
C SER A 88 -10.92 -3.10 -13.06
N TYR A 89 -10.41 -4.01 -12.20
CA TYR A 89 -9.23 -4.83 -12.47
C TYR A 89 -9.55 -6.18 -13.14
N GLY A 90 -10.82 -6.45 -13.47
CA GLY A 90 -11.26 -7.73 -14.04
C GLY A 90 -12.27 -7.57 -15.17
N ASN A 91 -12.09 -6.58 -16.05
CA ASN A 91 -13.11 -6.21 -17.04
C ASN A 91 -12.87 -6.79 -18.44
N LYS A 92 -12.51 -8.06 -18.50
CA LYS A 92 -12.77 -8.89 -19.68
C LYS A 92 -13.30 -10.22 -19.18
N GLU A 93 -14.48 -10.61 -19.64
CA GLU A 93 -15.15 -11.88 -19.30
C GLU A 93 -14.31 -13.14 -19.60
N THR A 94 -13.13 -12.95 -20.21
CA THR A 94 -12.14 -13.97 -20.60
C THR A 94 -10.80 -13.88 -19.87
N GLU A 95 -10.55 -12.89 -19.00
CA GLU A 95 -9.29 -12.78 -18.26
C GLU A 95 -9.35 -13.51 -16.89
N GLU A 96 -8.29 -14.26 -16.59
CA GLU A 96 -8.10 -14.93 -15.32
C GLU A 96 -8.13 -13.91 -14.17
N PRO A 97 -8.85 -14.18 -13.05
CA PRO A 97 -8.97 -13.22 -11.98
C PRO A 97 -7.61 -12.93 -11.35
N VAL A 98 -7.37 -11.67 -10.97
CA VAL A 98 -6.17 -11.29 -10.21
C VAL A 98 -6.18 -12.04 -8.87
N MET A 99 -5.15 -12.81 -8.60
CA MET A 99 -5.01 -13.60 -7.38
C MET A 99 -4.17 -12.84 -6.35
N VAL A 100 -4.60 -12.85 -5.08
CA VAL A 100 -3.91 -12.18 -3.96
C VAL A 100 -3.82 -13.08 -2.73
N HIS A 101 -2.87 -12.82 -1.84
CA HIS A 101 -2.77 -13.55 -0.57
C HIS A 101 -4.02 -13.32 0.29
N GLU A 102 -4.66 -14.40 0.72
CA GLU A 102 -5.89 -14.38 1.53
C GLU A 102 -5.68 -13.61 2.84
N GLY A 103 -4.59 -13.88 3.55
CA GLY A 103 -4.25 -13.19 4.80
C GLY A 103 -4.09 -11.68 4.61
N MET A 104 -3.46 -11.27 3.50
CA MET A 104 -3.31 -9.85 3.16
C MET A 104 -4.66 -9.21 2.83
N LEU A 105 -5.51 -9.92 2.10
CA LEU A 105 -6.85 -9.45 1.76
C LEU A 105 -7.72 -9.28 3.01
N ASN A 106 -7.66 -10.24 3.93
CA ASN A 106 -8.38 -10.20 5.20
C ASN A 106 -7.88 -9.05 6.09
N LEU A 107 -6.56 -8.87 6.17
CA LEU A 107 -5.97 -7.74 6.90
C LEU A 107 -6.41 -6.41 6.29
N PHE A 108 -6.31 -6.23 4.98
CA PHE A 108 -6.79 -5.02 4.32
C PHE A 108 -8.28 -4.77 4.60
N SER A 109 -9.10 -5.82 4.53
CA SER A 109 -10.55 -5.76 4.77
C SER A 109 -10.88 -5.30 6.18
N SER A 110 -10.13 -5.76 7.19
CA SER A 110 -10.34 -5.36 8.59
C SER A 110 -10.01 -3.89 8.83
N LEU A 111 -9.09 -3.32 8.02
CA LEU A 111 -8.62 -1.94 8.16
C LEU A 111 -9.33 -0.95 7.25
N PHE A 112 -10.02 -1.43 6.22
CA PHE A 112 -10.55 -0.61 5.13
C PHE A 112 -11.36 0.60 5.61
N ASN A 113 -12.33 0.38 6.50
CA ASN A 113 -13.15 1.47 7.03
C ASN A 113 -12.33 2.49 7.82
N SER A 114 -11.34 2.04 8.60
CA SER A 114 -10.47 2.92 9.38
C SER A 114 -9.59 3.78 8.47
N ILE A 115 -9.00 3.16 7.43
CA ILE A 115 -8.21 3.86 6.42
C ILE A 115 -9.08 4.89 5.68
N GLN A 116 -10.25 4.48 5.21
CA GLN A 116 -11.18 5.35 4.48
C GLN A 116 -11.57 6.57 5.31
N ASN A 117 -11.89 6.36 6.60
CA ASN A 117 -12.21 7.45 7.51
C ASN A 117 -11.03 8.40 7.70
N GLN A 118 -9.80 7.88 7.90
CA GLN A 118 -8.61 8.74 8.03
C GLN A 118 -8.30 9.52 6.76
N VAL A 119 -8.37 8.88 5.58
CA VAL A 119 -8.15 9.56 4.30
C VAL A 119 -9.21 10.64 4.06
N CYS A 120 -10.47 10.38 4.43
CA CYS A 120 -11.54 11.38 4.33
C CYS A 120 -11.30 12.57 5.29
N LEU A 121 -10.92 12.30 6.54
CA LEU A 121 -10.57 13.34 7.51
C LEU A 121 -9.40 14.21 7.04
N LEU A 122 -8.37 13.59 6.48
CA LEU A 122 -7.20 14.31 5.96
C LEU A 122 -7.56 15.21 4.77
N LYS A 123 -8.47 14.77 3.89
CA LYS A 123 -8.99 15.62 2.80
C LYS A 123 -9.73 16.84 3.32
N ASN A 124 -10.58 16.66 4.33
CA ASN A 124 -11.36 17.76 4.91
C ASN A 124 -10.49 18.80 5.64
N LEU A 125 -9.31 18.41 6.13
CA LEU A 125 -8.32 19.31 6.75
C LEU A 125 -7.46 20.08 5.73
N THR A 126 -7.57 19.76 4.43
CA THR A 126 -6.92 20.50 3.34
C THR A 126 -7.83 21.50 2.63
N ASP A 127 -9.14 21.47 2.91
CA ASP A 127 -10.15 22.38 2.33
C ASP A 127 -10.55 23.54 3.29
N GLN A 128 -9.82 23.72 4.41
CA GLN A 128 -9.85 24.91 5.29
C GLN A 128 -8.54 25.69 5.16
#